data_AF-A0A7Y7BH11-F1
#
_entry.id   AF-A0A7Y7BH11-F1
#
_cell.length_a   1.000
_cell.length_b   1.000
_cell.length_c   1.000
_cell.angle_alpha   90.00
_cell.angle_beta   90.00
_cell.angle_gamma   90.00
#
_symmetry.space_group_name_H-M   'P 1'
#
loop_
_entity.id
_entity.type
_entity.pdbx_description
1 polymer ?
#
loop_
_entity_poly.entity_id
_entity_poly.type
_entity_poly.pdbx_seq_one_letter_code
_entity_poly.pdbx_strand_id
1 'polypeptide(L)'
;MKKVVITILVMAALAIGHHVHALTPTQLDARVIGKGQPMIMIPGLTCDGAVWDTTIEALGNKYQYHVLTLPGFAGQAPLENLEAGFFKQIKS
;
A
#
# COMPACT_ATOMS: atom_id res chain seq x y z
N MET A 1 -37.22 7.79 33.27
CA MET A 1 -35.79 7.44 33.44
C MET A 1 -35.38 6.25 32.56
N LYS A 2 -36.02 5.08 32.64
CA LYS A 2 -35.74 3.90 31.77
C LYS A 2 -35.70 4.20 30.26
N LYS A 3 -36.65 5.00 29.74
CA LYS A 3 -36.72 5.35 28.31
C LYS A 3 -35.52 6.20 27.83
N VAL A 4 -35.05 7.13 28.65
CA VAL A 4 -33.90 8.01 28.33
C VAL A 4 -32.60 7.20 28.28
N VAL A 5 -32.43 6.25 29.22
CA VAL A 5 -31.27 5.33 29.23
C VAL A 5 -31.25 4.46 27.98
N ILE A 6 -32.41 3.94 27.55
CA ILE A 6 -32.52 3.14 26.32
C ILE A 6 -32.16 3.99 25.09
N THR A 7 -32.64 5.24 25.01
CA THR A 7 -32.31 6.13 23.89
C THR A 7 -30.81 6.46 23.81
N ILE A 8 -30.15 6.69 24.95
CA ILE A 8 -28.71 6.95 24.99
C ILE A 8 -27.91 5.71 24.56
N LEU A 9 -28.32 4.52 24.98
CA LEU A 9 -27.67 3.27 24.57
C LEU A 9 -27.79 3.00 23.07
N VAL A 10 -28.95 3.31 22.46
CA VAL A 10 -29.14 3.18 21.00
C VAL A 10 -28.27 4.18 20.23
N MET A 11 -28.19 5.43 20.69
CA MET A 11 -27.33 6.46 20.06
C MET A 11 -25.84 6.10 20.16
N ALA A 12 -25.40 5.58 21.31
CA ALA A 12 -24.02 5.12 21.48
C ALA A 12 -23.69 3.91 20.58
N ALA A 13 -24.64 2.99 20.40
CA ALA A 13 -24.47 1.85 19.50
C ALA A 13 -24.39 2.27 18.02
N LEU A 14 -25.14 3.29 17.59
CA LEU A 14 -25.05 3.82 16.22
C LEU A 14 -23.73 4.54 15.95
N ALA A 15 -23.16 5.24 16.94
CA ALA A 15 -21.89 5.97 16.77
C ALA A 15 -20.68 5.06 16.51
N ILE A 16 -20.73 3.79 16.93
CA ILE A 16 -19.63 2.83 16.79
C ILE A 16 -19.64 2.15 15.40
N GLY A 17 -20.75 2.20 14.66
CA GLY A 17 -20.95 1.47 13.40
C GLY A 17 -20.30 2.06 12.14
N HIS A 18 -19.66 3.23 12.20
CA HIS A 18 -19.22 3.96 11.00
C HIS A 18 -17.73 3.79 10.62
N HIS A 19 -16.97 2.94 11.31
CA HIS A 19 -15.54 2.73 11.01
C HIS A 19 -15.27 1.44 10.23
N VAL A 20 -15.96 1.23 9.10
CA VAL A 20 -15.53 0.23 8.11
C VAL A 20 -14.86 0.99 6.96
N HIS A 21 -13.56 1.23 7.10
CA HIS A 21 -12.75 1.56 5.93
C HIS A 21 -12.48 0.25 5.19
N ALA A 22 -13.01 0.12 3.98
CA ALA A 22 -12.58 -0.93 3.07
C ALA A 22 -11.07 -0.79 2.85
N LEU A 23 -10.30 -1.77 3.31
CA LEU A 23 -8.91 -1.95 2.90
C LEU A 23 -8.94 -2.41 1.45
N THR A 24 -8.93 -1.48 0.51
CA THR A 24 -8.54 -1.83 -0.87
C THR A 24 -7.12 -2.34 -0.79
N PRO A 25 -6.85 -3.61 -1.15
CA PRO A 25 -5.48 -4.11 -1.24
C PRO A 25 -4.71 -3.16 -2.16
N THR A 26 -3.59 -2.64 -1.68
CA THR A 26 -2.66 -1.90 -2.55
C THR A 26 -2.21 -2.88 -3.63
N GLN A 27 -2.64 -2.65 -4.88
CA GLN A 27 -2.36 -3.54 -6.01
C GLN A 27 -0.90 -3.48 -6.47
N LEU A 28 -0.09 -2.57 -5.90
CA LEU A 28 1.32 -2.52 -6.20
C LEU A 28 2.14 -3.30 -5.16
N ASP A 29 2.79 -4.35 -5.62
CA ASP A 29 3.78 -5.09 -4.84
C ASP A 29 5.05 -4.24 -4.68
N ALA A 30 5.34 -3.87 -3.43
CA ALA A 30 6.45 -3.02 -3.06
C ALA A 30 7.13 -3.50 -1.78
N ARG A 31 8.46 -3.61 -1.82
CA ARG A 31 9.30 -3.92 -0.67
C ARG A 31 10.08 -2.68 -0.26
N VAL A 32 9.93 -2.26 1.00
CA VAL A 32 10.66 -1.12 1.56
C VAL A 32 11.88 -1.62 2.34
N ILE A 33 13.07 -1.12 1.99
CA ILE A 33 14.34 -1.49 2.62
C ILE A 33 15.06 -0.23 3.10
N GLY A 34 15.61 -0.27 4.32
CA GLY A 34 16.46 0.80 4.84
C GLY A 34 15.70 2.05 5.30
N LYS A 35 16.45 3.12 5.53
CA LYS A 35 16.00 4.43 6.01
C LYS A 35 16.88 5.51 5.38
N GLY A 36 16.37 6.72 5.26
CA GLY A 36 17.11 7.84 4.68
C GLY A 36 16.32 8.52 3.58
N GLN A 37 17.01 9.11 2.60
CA GLN A 37 16.34 9.76 1.47
C GLN A 37 15.57 8.70 0.65
N PRO A 38 14.27 8.88 0.39
CA PRO A 38 13.49 7.93 -0.39
C PRO A 38 14.01 7.80 -1.83
N MET A 39 14.08 6.55 -2.30
CA MET A 39 14.45 6.22 -3.67
C MET A 39 13.49 5.15 -4.21
N ILE A 40 12.82 5.44 -5.32
CA ILE A 40 11.91 4.50 -5.99
C ILE A 40 12.70 3.69 -7.00
N MET A 41 12.63 2.36 -6.90
CA MET A 41 13.33 1.43 -7.78
C MET A 41 12.31 0.80 -8.74
N ILE A 42 12.27 1.30 -9.97
CA ILE A 42 11.35 0.83 -11.03
C ILE A 42 12.10 -0.18 -11.90
N PRO A 43 11.76 -1.48 -11.89
CA PRO A 43 12.44 -2.47 -12.71
C PRO A 43 12.11 -2.27 -14.21
N GLY A 44 12.90 -2.93 -15.06
CA GLY A 44 12.52 -3.10 -16.47
C GLY A 44 11.23 -3.91 -16.62
N LEU A 45 10.64 -3.88 -17.82
CA LEU A 45 9.47 -4.71 -18.13
C LEU A 45 9.82 -6.20 -17.95
N THR A 46 8.83 -7.03 -17.60
CA THR A 46 8.95 -8.48 -17.36
C THR A 46 9.79 -8.92 -16.15
N CYS A 47 10.51 -8.00 -15.50
CA CYS A 47 11.29 -8.28 -14.29
C CYS A 47 10.48 -8.06 -13.01
N ASP A 48 10.82 -8.80 -11.95
CA ASP A 48 10.40 -8.47 -10.60
C ASP A 48 11.35 -7.44 -9.94
N GLY A 49 11.03 -7.03 -8.72
CA GLY A 49 11.86 -6.10 -7.96
C GLY A 49 13.23 -6.63 -7.55
N ALA A 50 13.47 -7.95 -7.58
CA ALA A 50 14.72 -8.55 -7.09
C ALA A 50 15.93 -8.20 -7.97
N VAL A 51 15.71 -7.73 -9.21
CA VAL A 51 16.76 -7.18 -10.07
C VAL A 51 17.55 -6.02 -9.43
N TRP A 52 17.01 -5.40 -8.39
CA TRP A 52 17.66 -4.30 -7.67
C TRP A 52 18.55 -4.73 -6.52
N ASP A 53 18.56 -6.00 -6.11
CA ASP A 53 19.23 -6.46 -4.88
C ASP A 53 20.73 -6.09 -4.86
N THR A 54 21.46 -6.40 -5.94
CA THR A 54 22.89 -6.06 -6.05
C THR A 54 23.16 -4.55 -6.10
N THR A 55 22.21 -3.77 -6.62
CA THR A 55 22.31 -2.30 -6.67
C THR A 55 22.11 -1.70 -5.28
N ILE A 56 21.15 -2.22 -4.51
CA ILE A 56 20.90 -1.82 -3.13
C ILE A 56 22.13 -2.12 -2.26
N GLU A 57 22.74 -3.29 -2.44
CA GLU A 57 24.00 -3.64 -1.76
C GLU A 57 25.12 -2.65 -2.08
N ALA A 58 25.28 -2.27 -3.36
CA ALA A 58 26.30 -1.32 -3.79
C ALA A 58 26.06 0.12 -3.28
N LEU A 59 24.80 0.56 -3.22
CA LEU A 59 24.43 1.90 -2.75
C LEU A 59 24.44 2.01 -1.21
N GLY A 60 24.26 0.89 -0.50
CA GLY A 60 24.37 0.77 0.96
C GLY A 60 23.25 1.48 1.72
N ASN A 61 23.50 1.82 2.99
CA ASN A 61 22.44 2.22 3.94
C ASN A 61 22.10 3.73 3.92
N LYS A 62 22.25 4.40 2.78
CA LYS A 62 22.02 5.86 2.65
C LYS A 62 20.58 6.23 2.31
N TYR A 63 19.84 5.30 1.72
CA TYR A 63 18.52 5.54 1.16
C TYR A 63 17.47 4.63 1.79
N GLN A 64 16.22 5.07 1.73
CA GLN A 64 15.07 4.20 1.89
C GLN A 64 14.62 3.75 0.50
N TYR A 65 14.90 2.49 0.16
CA TYR A 65 14.59 1.91 -1.14
C TYR A 65 13.16 1.42 -1.15
N HIS A 66 12.38 1.88 -2.13
CA HIS A 66 11.05 1.41 -2.43
C HIS A 66 11.14 0.56 -3.70
N VAL A 67 11.26 -0.75 -3.51
CA VAL A 67 11.50 -1.71 -4.59
C VAL A 67 10.18 -2.21 -5.14
N LEU A 68 9.89 -1.91 -6.39
CA LEU A 68 8.60 -2.21 -7.00
C LEU A 68 8.67 -3.48 -7.86
N THR A 69 7.59 -4.25 -7.86
CA THR A 69 7.26 -5.18 -8.96
C THR A 69 6.05 -4.62 -9.71
N LEU A 70 6.15 -4.50 -11.03
CA LEU A 70 5.08 -3.89 -11.83
C LEU A 70 3.86 -4.83 -11.94
N PRO A 71 2.62 -4.32 -11.81
CA PRO A 71 1.41 -5.11 -12.02
C PRO A 71 1.36 -5.66 -13.44
N GLY A 72 0.89 -6.90 -13.61
CA GLY A 72 0.84 -7.58 -14.89
C GLY A 72 2.17 -8.21 -15.35
N PHE A 73 3.24 -8.07 -14.56
CA PHE A 73 4.55 -8.67 -14.83
C PHE A 73 5.00 -9.55 -13.68
N ALA A 74 5.98 -10.43 -13.94
CA ALA A 74 6.55 -11.35 -12.96
C ALA A 74 5.52 -12.15 -12.14
N GLY A 75 4.40 -12.53 -12.78
CA GLY A 75 3.32 -13.27 -12.14
C GLY A 75 2.31 -12.44 -11.35
N GLN A 76 2.48 -11.12 -11.26
CA GLN A 76 1.52 -10.22 -10.63
C GLN A 76 0.30 -10.00 -11.51
N ALA A 77 -0.87 -9.88 -10.89
CA ALA A 77 -2.09 -9.48 -11.60
C ALA A 77 -1.93 -8.06 -12.18
N PRO A 78 -2.50 -7.78 -13.36
CA PRO A 78 -2.56 -6.41 -13.87
C PRO A 78 -3.47 -5.54 -13.01
N LEU A 79 -3.29 -4.22 -13.08
CA LEU A 79 -4.21 -3.27 -12.46
C LEU A 79 -5.60 -3.40 -13.09
N GLU A 80 -6.63 -3.36 -12.25
CA GLU A 80 -8.02 -3.40 -12.72
C GLU A 80 -8.44 -2.10 -13.43
N ASN A 81 -7.88 -0.97 -12.98
CA ASN A 81 -8.17 0.34 -13.56
C ASN A 81 -6.90 1.22 -13.58
N LEU A 82 -6.29 1.35 -14.76
CA LEU A 82 -5.11 2.18 -14.96
C LEU A 82 -5.42 3.68 -14.86
N GLU A 83 -6.61 4.11 -15.28
CA GLU A 83 -7.02 5.52 -15.29
C GLU A 83 -7.22 6.10 -13.89
N ALA A 84 -7.44 5.23 -12.89
CA ALA A 84 -7.45 5.63 -11.48
C ALA A 84 -6.09 6.15 -10.98
N GLY A 85 -5.03 5.97 -11.77
CA GLY A 85 -3.69 6.53 -11.56
C GLY A 85 -2.75 5.57 -10.85
N PHE A 86 -1.66 5.21 -11.52
CA PHE A 86 -0.67 4.21 -11.07
C PHE A 86 -0.15 4.47 -9.64
N PHE A 87 0.36 5.67 -9.38
CA PHE A 87 0.93 6.01 -8.07
C PHE A 87 -0.11 6.28 -6.98
N LYS A 88 -1.38 6.52 -7.32
CA LYS A 88 -2.46 6.69 -6.32
C LYS A 88 -2.86 5.37 -5.67
N GLN A 89 -2.55 4.26 -6.33
CA GLN A 89 -2.81 2.90 -5.87
C GLN A 89 -1.69 2.38 -4.95
N ILE A 90 -0.62 3.16 -4.80
CA ILE A 90 0.46 2.94 -3.87
C ILE A 90 0.14 3.77 -2.62
N LYS A 91 -0.30 3.11 -1.55
CA LYS A 91 -0.30 3.73 -0.22
C LYS A 91 0.77 3.05 0.62
N SER A 92 1.72 3.85 1.09
CA SER A 92 2.71 3.50 2.11
C SER A 92 2.04 3.16 3.44
#